data_AF-A0A7J7U940-F1
#
_entry.id   AF-A0A7J7U940-F1
#
_cell.length_a   1.000
_cell.length_b   1.000
_cell.length_c   1.000
_cell.angle_alpha   90.00
_cell.angle_beta   90.00
_cell.angle_gamma   90.00
#
_symmetry.space_group_name_H-M   'P 1'
#
loop_
_entity.id
_entity.type
_entity.pdbx_description
1 polymer ?
#
loop_
_entity_poly.entity_id
_entity_poly.type
_entity_poly.pdbx_seq_one_letter_code
_entity_poly.pdbx_strand_id
1 'polypeptide(L)'
;MNMEESNNGSLSAEFKHLTLREQRCGNGGRANCDASLIVTEELHLITFETEVYHQGLKIDLETHSLPVVVISNICQMPNAWASILWYNMLTNNPKNVNFFTKPPIGTWDQVAEVLSWQFSSTTKRGLSIEQLTTLAEKLLGPGVNYSGCQITWAKFCKENMAGKGFSFWVWLDNIIDLVKKYILALWNEGYIMGFISKERERAILSTKPPGTFLLRFSESSKEGGVTFTWVEKDISGKTQIQSVEPYTKQQLNNMSFAEIIMGYKIMDATNILVSPLVYLYPDIPKEEAFGKYCRPESQEHPESDPGSAAPYLKTKFICVTPFIDAVWK
;
A
#
# COMPACT_ATOMS: atom_id res chain seq x y z
N MET A 1 -25.57 9.07 28.94
CA MET A 1 -26.32 9.30 27.69
C MET A 1 -26.95 10.67 27.78
N ASN A 2 -26.68 11.55 26.83
CA ASN A 2 -27.29 12.88 26.76
C ASN A 2 -27.63 13.21 25.29
N MET A 3 -28.22 14.37 25.05
CA MET A 3 -28.55 14.84 23.70
C MET A 3 -27.58 15.92 23.20
N GLU A 4 -26.57 16.28 24.00
CA GLU A 4 -25.71 17.46 23.79
C GLU A 4 -24.81 17.34 22.56
N GLU A 5 -24.32 16.14 22.28
CA GLU A 5 -23.34 15.89 21.21
C GLU A 5 -23.98 15.53 19.86
N SER A 6 -25.31 15.34 19.82
CA SER A 6 -26.00 14.90 18.61
C SER A 6 -26.61 16.10 17.87
N ASN A 7 -26.32 16.21 16.56
CA ASN A 7 -26.86 17.30 15.72
C ASN A 7 -28.40 17.26 15.60
N ASN A 8 -29.04 16.14 15.96
CA ASN A 8 -30.46 15.91 15.76
C ASN A 8 -31.25 15.78 17.08
N GLY A 9 -30.62 16.00 18.24
CA GLY A 9 -31.25 15.78 19.55
C GLY A 9 -31.48 14.30 19.90
N SER A 10 -30.73 13.40 19.26
CA SER A 10 -30.70 11.97 19.56
C SER A 10 -30.02 11.70 20.91
N LEU A 11 -30.51 10.70 21.64
CA LEU A 11 -29.86 10.23 22.85
C LEU A 11 -28.57 9.46 22.49
N SER A 12 -27.40 9.97 22.87
CA SER A 12 -26.10 9.37 22.58
C SER A 12 -25.18 9.29 23.80
N ALA A 13 -24.21 8.39 23.75
CA ALA A 13 -23.10 8.32 24.72
C ALA A 13 -21.80 8.06 23.96
N GLU A 14 -20.88 9.02 23.98
CA GLU A 14 -19.57 8.89 23.37
C GLU A 14 -18.52 8.51 24.43
N PHE A 15 -17.73 7.47 24.13
CA PHE A 15 -16.64 7.03 25.00
C PHE A 15 -15.30 7.38 24.36
N LYS A 16 -14.66 8.43 24.86
CA LYS A 16 -13.30 8.83 24.49
C LYS A 16 -12.29 8.32 25.53
N HIS A 17 -11.02 8.21 25.13
CA HIS A 17 -9.91 7.85 26.02
C HIS A 17 -10.03 6.46 26.68
N LEU A 18 -10.80 5.54 26.09
CA LEU A 18 -10.79 4.13 26.50
C LEU A 18 -9.41 3.52 26.23
N THR A 19 -8.90 2.76 27.20
CA THR A 19 -7.62 2.04 27.07
C THR A 19 -7.82 0.58 27.44
N LEU A 20 -7.28 -0.33 26.61
CA LEU A 20 -7.27 -1.76 26.88
C LEU A 20 -5.95 -2.18 27.52
N ARG A 21 -5.99 -3.12 28.48
CA ARG A 21 -4.82 -3.73 29.10
C ARG A 21 -5.03 -5.23 29.23
N GLU A 22 -4.02 -6.00 28.87
CA GLU A 22 -4.03 -7.46 29.03
C GLU A 22 -4.16 -7.85 30.51
N GLN A 23 -5.08 -8.75 30.81
CA GLN A 23 -5.19 -9.38 32.13
C GLN A 23 -4.22 -10.57 32.22
N ARG A 24 -3.10 -10.39 32.94
CA ARG A 24 -1.99 -11.37 32.99
C ARG A 24 -2.16 -12.50 34.02
N CYS A 25 -2.96 -12.30 35.07
CA CYS A 25 -3.10 -13.25 36.17
C CYS A 25 -4.41 -14.04 36.07
N GLY A 26 -4.32 -15.37 36.12
CA GLY A 26 -5.48 -16.29 36.13
C GLY A 26 -5.11 -17.72 35.68
N ASN A 27 -5.90 -18.71 36.10
CA ASN A 27 -5.75 -20.12 35.70
C ASN A 27 -6.41 -20.36 34.33
N GLY A 28 -5.82 -19.83 33.26
CA GLY A 28 -6.21 -20.11 31.87
C GLY A 28 -5.09 -20.86 31.16
N GLY A 29 -5.27 -22.17 30.93
CA GLY A 29 -4.27 -22.98 30.22
C GLY A 29 -4.19 -22.60 28.75
N ARG A 30 -3.04 -22.08 28.29
CA ARG A 30 -2.69 -21.92 26.87
C ARG A 30 -2.36 -23.27 26.21
N ALA A 31 -3.16 -24.30 26.47
CA ALA A 31 -2.80 -25.70 26.24
C ALA A 31 -3.77 -26.44 25.29
N ASN A 32 -4.30 -25.78 24.26
CA ASN A 32 -4.97 -26.49 23.16
C ASN A 32 -4.31 -26.14 21.82
N CYS A 33 -3.46 -27.05 21.39
CA CYS A 33 -2.54 -26.89 20.26
C CYS A 33 -3.21 -26.94 18.87
N ASP A 34 -4.49 -27.30 18.77
CA ASP A 34 -5.19 -27.44 17.47
C ASP A 34 -6.09 -26.24 17.11
N ALA A 35 -6.30 -25.30 18.03
CA ALA A 35 -7.18 -24.14 17.83
C ALA A 35 -6.59 -22.81 18.37
N SER A 36 -5.30 -22.76 18.66
CA SER A 36 -4.64 -21.53 19.11
C SER A 36 -4.47 -20.60 17.91
N LEU A 37 -5.43 -19.69 17.74
CA LEU A 37 -5.37 -18.60 16.77
C LEU A 37 -4.15 -17.73 17.07
N ILE A 38 -3.56 -17.13 16.04
CA ILE A 38 -2.54 -16.11 16.26
C ILE A 38 -3.21 -14.84 16.81
N VAL A 39 -2.45 -13.99 17.50
CA VAL A 39 -2.96 -12.74 18.11
C VAL A 39 -3.83 -11.91 17.16
N THR A 40 -3.48 -11.84 15.88
CA THR A 40 -4.22 -11.05 14.89
C THR A 40 -5.46 -11.73 14.30
N GLU A 41 -5.69 -13.00 14.61
CA GLU A 41 -6.89 -13.79 14.27
C GLU A 41 -7.85 -13.90 15.47
N GLU A 42 -7.42 -13.53 16.68
CA GLU A 42 -8.27 -13.48 17.87
C GLU A 42 -9.20 -12.28 17.82
N LEU A 43 -10.51 -12.55 18.01
CA LEU A 43 -11.57 -11.56 17.96
C LEU A 43 -12.21 -11.38 19.33
N HIS A 44 -12.50 -10.13 19.68
CA HIS A 44 -13.13 -9.75 20.94
C HIS A 44 -14.36 -8.87 20.69
N LEU A 45 -15.24 -8.76 21.70
CA LEU A 45 -16.39 -7.86 21.67
C LEU A 45 -16.26 -6.81 22.76
N ILE A 46 -16.72 -5.60 22.47
CA ILE A 46 -16.94 -4.56 23.48
C ILE A 46 -18.45 -4.51 23.73
N THR A 47 -18.87 -4.91 24.93
CA THR A 47 -20.28 -4.90 25.34
C THR A 47 -20.62 -3.61 26.06
N PHE A 48 -21.81 -3.08 25.77
CA PHE A 48 -22.39 -1.89 26.38
C PHE A 48 -23.71 -2.29 27.05
N GLU A 49 -23.82 -2.02 28.35
CA GLU A 49 -24.96 -2.41 29.17
C GLU A 49 -25.50 -1.17 29.90
N THR A 50 -26.82 -1.07 30.02
CA THR A 50 -27.48 -0.06 30.85
C THR A 50 -28.86 -0.54 31.30
N GLU A 51 -29.36 0.02 32.39
CA GLU A 51 -30.72 -0.24 32.87
C GLU A 51 -31.54 1.05 32.76
N VAL A 52 -32.76 0.95 32.23
CA VAL A 52 -33.70 2.07 32.08
C VAL A 52 -34.92 1.84 32.97
N TYR A 53 -35.19 2.79 33.85
CA TYR A 53 -36.41 2.83 34.65
C TYR A 53 -37.35 3.89 34.08
N HIS A 54 -38.45 3.47 33.45
CA HIS A 54 -39.39 4.39 32.81
C HIS A 54 -40.84 3.95 33.03
N GLN A 55 -41.67 4.85 33.57
CA GLN A 55 -43.10 4.60 33.83
C GLN A 55 -43.38 3.31 34.63
N GLY A 56 -42.54 3.02 35.64
CA GLY A 56 -42.66 1.83 36.49
C GLY A 56 -42.10 0.54 35.88
N LEU A 57 -41.59 0.59 34.65
CA LEU A 57 -40.88 -0.52 34.01
C LEU A 57 -39.37 -0.43 34.28
N LYS A 58 -38.74 -1.57 34.56
CA LYS A 58 -37.29 -1.76 34.51
C LYS A 58 -36.96 -2.50 33.21
N ILE A 59 -36.05 -1.96 32.40
CA ILE A 59 -35.62 -2.53 31.12
C ILE A 59 -34.10 -2.59 31.11
N ASP A 60 -33.54 -3.78 30.94
CA ASP A 60 -32.11 -3.98 30.76
C ASP A 60 -31.80 -3.93 29.25
N LEU A 61 -30.89 -3.04 28.87
CA LEU A 61 -30.45 -2.83 27.49
C LEU A 61 -29.01 -3.28 27.33
N GLU A 62 -28.76 -4.13 26.35
CA GLU A 62 -27.43 -4.63 26.00
C GLU A 62 -27.19 -4.50 24.49
N THR A 63 -26.00 -4.07 24.11
CA THR A 63 -25.50 -4.14 22.74
C THR A 63 -24.00 -4.37 22.72
N HIS A 64 -23.43 -4.68 21.56
CA HIS A 64 -21.99 -4.90 21.40
C HIS A 64 -21.45 -4.29 20.10
N SER A 65 -20.15 -4.01 20.08
CA SER A 65 -19.44 -3.67 18.84
C SER A 65 -19.41 -4.87 17.89
N LEU A 66 -19.11 -4.61 16.60
CA LEU A 66 -18.56 -5.66 15.75
C LEU A 66 -17.25 -6.21 16.35
N PRO A 67 -16.79 -7.41 15.97
CA PRO A 67 -15.61 -7.98 16.57
C PRO A 67 -14.36 -7.15 16.29
N VAL A 68 -13.54 -6.98 17.32
CA VAL A 68 -12.31 -6.20 17.30
C VAL A 68 -11.09 -7.11 17.44
N VAL A 69 -10.00 -6.75 16.78
CA VAL A 69 -8.69 -7.38 16.97
C VAL A 69 -7.86 -6.50 17.89
N VAL A 70 -7.30 -7.08 18.95
CA VAL A 70 -6.44 -6.35 19.90
C VAL A 70 -4.98 -6.60 19.58
N ILE A 71 -4.23 -5.52 19.34
CA ILE A 71 -2.79 -5.59 19.03
C ILE A 71 -1.96 -4.98 20.15
N SER A 72 -0.73 -5.46 20.32
CA SER A 72 0.24 -4.93 21.27
C SER A 72 1.26 -4.00 20.62
N ASN A 73 1.47 -4.12 19.31
CA ASN A 73 2.37 -3.26 18.54
C ASN A 73 1.76 -2.91 17.18
N ILE A 74 2.00 -1.67 16.71
CA ILE A 74 1.50 -1.19 15.42
C ILE A 74 1.99 -2.03 14.22
N CYS A 75 3.11 -2.74 14.35
CA CYS A 75 3.59 -3.66 13.30
C CYS A 75 2.63 -4.84 13.03
N GLN A 76 1.69 -5.11 13.94
CA GLN A 76 0.65 -6.14 13.77
C GLN A 76 -0.58 -5.61 13.03
N MET A 77 -0.72 -4.29 12.89
CA MET A 77 -1.87 -3.63 12.26
C MET A 77 -2.20 -4.18 10.87
N PRO A 78 -1.22 -4.45 9.96
CA PRO A 78 -1.54 -4.99 8.64
C PRO A 78 -2.29 -6.32 8.73
N ASN A 79 -1.82 -7.26 9.55
CA ASN A 79 -2.47 -8.58 9.71
C ASN A 79 -3.80 -8.46 10.46
N ALA A 80 -3.88 -7.61 11.48
CA ALA A 80 -5.12 -7.35 12.21
C ALA A 80 -6.20 -6.77 11.29
N TRP A 81 -5.83 -5.82 10.43
CA TRP A 81 -6.73 -5.25 9.44
C TRP A 81 -7.18 -6.29 8.42
N ALA A 82 -6.30 -7.17 7.97
CA ALA A 82 -6.66 -8.29 7.09
C ALA A 82 -7.78 -9.15 7.70
N SER A 83 -7.71 -9.42 9.00
CA SER A 83 -8.74 -10.18 9.72
C SER A 83 -10.08 -9.44 9.75
N ILE A 84 -10.06 -8.13 10.00
CA ILE A 84 -11.26 -7.28 9.97
C ILE A 84 -11.88 -7.25 8.56
N LEU A 85 -11.05 -7.14 7.51
CA LEU A 85 -11.51 -7.19 6.13
C LEU A 85 -12.16 -8.55 5.82
N TRP A 86 -11.49 -9.66 6.15
CA TRP A 86 -12.01 -11.00 5.86
C TRP A 86 -13.32 -11.29 6.60
N TYR A 87 -13.43 -10.84 7.85
CA TYR A 87 -14.65 -10.96 8.66
C TYR A 87 -15.82 -10.24 8.00
N ASN A 88 -15.71 -8.93 7.82
CA ASN A 88 -16.81 -8.10 7.34
C ASN A 88 -17.16 -8.34 5.87
N MET A 89 -16.21 -8.83 5.07
CA MET A 89 -16.46 -9.20 3.67
C MET A 89 -17.32 -10.46 3.54
N LEU A 90 -17.17 -11.43 4.46
CA LEU A 90 -17.72 -12.78 4.29
C LEU A 90 -18.82 -13.17 5.27
N THR A 91 -19.11 -12.35 6.28
CA THR A 91 -20.21 -12.62 7.20
C THR A 91 -20.92 -11.36 7.65
N ASN A 92 -22.22 -11.49 7.90
CA ASN A 92 -23.06 -10.50 8.57
C ASN A 92 -23.35 -10.88 10.04
N ASN A 93 -22.78 -11.98 10.54
CA ASN A 93 -22.91 -12.34 11.95
C ASN A 93 -22.10 -11.33 12.78
N PRO A 94 -22.71 -10.59 13.72
CA PRO A 94 -22.01 -9.52 14.44
C PRO A 94 -21.13 -10.01 15.60
N LYS A 95 -21.17 -11.30 15.96
CA LYS A 95 -20.58 -11.80 17.21
C LYS A 95 -19.84 -13.13 17.12
N ASN A 96 -19.56 -13.62 15.91
CA ASN A 96 -18.80 -14.86 15.73
C ASN A 96 -17.30 -14.66 16.03
N VAL A 97 -16.89 -14.71 17.29
CA VAL A 97 -15.47 -14.54 17.68
C VAL A 97 -14.57 -15.72 17.27
N ASN A 98 -15.14 -16.90 17.01
CA ASN A 98 -14.40 -18.10 16.58
C ASN A 98 -14.29 -18.21 15.05
N PHE A 99 -14.48 -17.10 14.33
CA PHE A 99 -14.53 -17.07 12.87
C PHE A 99 -13.28 -17.65 12.20
N PHE A 100 -12.09 -17.35 12.74
CA PHE A 100 -10.82 -17.82 12.19
C PHE A 100 -10.45 -19.26 12.56
N THR A 101 -11.25 -19.96 13.37
CA THR A 101 -11.06 -21.40 13.60
C THR A 101 -11.28 -22.20 12.31
N LYS A 102 -12.24 -21.78 11.48
CA LYS A 102 -12.48 -22.31 10.14
C LYS A 102 -12.97 -21.19 9.22
N PRO A 103 -12.05 -20.34 8.73
CA PRO A 103 -12.43 -19.15 7.98
C PRO A 103 -13.12 -19.55 6.67
N PRO A 104 -14.22 -18.89 6.29
CA PRO A 104 -14.88 -19.13 5.01
C PRO A 104 -13.97 -18.74 3.84
N ILE A 105 -14.28 -19.30 2.67
CA ILE A 105 -13.61 -19.03 1.41
C ILE A 105 -14.36 -17.88 0.72
N GLY A 106 -13.63 -16.86 0.31
CA GLY A 106 -14.18 -15.74 -0.46
C GLY A 106 -14.09 -15.97 -1.96
N THR A 107 -14.81 -15.17 -2.73
CA THR A 107 -14.65 -15.11 -4.19
C THR A 107 -13.74 -13.95 -4.58
N TRP A 108 -13.06 -14.06 -5.73
CA TRP A 108 -12.25 -12.97 -6.27
C TRP A 108 -13.07 -11.70 -6.49
N ASP A 109 -14.35 -11.79 -6.87
CA ASP A 109 -15.19 -10.61 -7.08
C ASP A 109 -15.30 -9.77 -5.79
N GLN A 110 -15.59 -10.43 -4.65
CA GLN A 110 -15.65 -9.79 -3.34
C GLN A 110 -14.28 -9.25 -2.90
N VAL A 111 -13.21 -10.05 -3.08
CA VAL A 111 -11.86 -9.64 -2.71
C VAL A 111 -11.42 -8.42 -3.52
N ALA A 112 -11.62 -8.43 -4.84
CA ALA A 112 -11.24 -7.34 -5.74
C ALA A 112 -11.93 -6.02 -5.39
N GLU A 113 -13.21 -6.07 -5.06
CA GLU A 113 -13.97 -4.92 -4.60
C GLU A 113 -13.37 -4.35 -3.31
N VAL A 114 -13.16 -5.20 -2.30
CA VAL A 114 -12.56 -4.78 -1.02
C VAL A 114 -11.17 -4.20 -1.22
N LEU A 115 -10.33 -4.81 -2.06
CA LEU A 115 -9.00 -4.29 -2.40
C LEU A 115 -9.08 -2.88 -3.02
N SER A 116 -10.02 -2.65 -3.93
CA SER A 116 -10.24 -1.33 -4.53
C SER A 116 -10.70 -0.30 -3.48
N TRP A 117 -11.52 -0.70 -2.50
CA TRP A 117 -11.89 0.14 -1.36
C TRP A 117 -10.69 0.53 -0.50
N GLN A 118 -9.69 -0.34 -0.33
CA GLN A 118 -8.50 0.00 0.46
C GLN A 118 -7.69 1.14 -0.18
N PHE A 119 -7.62 1.18 -1.51
CA PHE A 119 -6.96 2.28 -2.21
C PHE A 119 -7.80 3.56 -2.19
N SER A 120 -9.11 3.47 -2.40
CA SER A 120 -10.00 4.64 -2.42
C SER A 120 -10.31 5.22 -1.03
N SER A 121 -10.12 4.47 0.05
CA SER A 121 -10.23 4.99 1.42
C SER A 121 -9.03 5.88 1.80
N THR A 122 -7.87 5.60 1.21
CA THR A 122 -6.60 6.27 1.52
C THR A 122 -6.21 7.31 0.46
N THR A 123 -6.74 7.17 -0.76
CA THR A 123 -6.39 7.99 -1.93
C THR A 123 -7.66 8.46 -2.66
N LYS A 124 -7.52 9.24 -3.73
CA LYS A 124 -8.68 9.76 -4.49
C LYS A 124 -9.27 8.75 -5.49
N ARG A 125 -8.66 7.58 -5.68
CA ARG A 125 -9.11 6.57 -6.64
C ARG A 125 -8.80 5.14 -6.18
N GLY A 126 -9.64 4.20 -6.60
CA GLY A 126 -9.41 2.76 -6.42
C GLY A 126 -8.47 2.16 -7.47
N LEU A 127 -8.59 0.85 -7.66
CA LEU A 127 -7.80 0.09 -8.63
C LEU A 127 -8.54 -0.01 -9.97
N SER A 128 -7.80 0.06 -11.08
CA SER A 128 -8.36 -0.24 -12.41
C SER A 128 -8.53 -1.75 -12.62
N ILE A 129 -9.35 -2.13 -13.61
CA ILE A 129 -9.55 -3.54 -13.98
C ILE A 129 -8.22 -4.22 -14.35
N GLU A 130 -7.33 -3.51 -15.06
CA GLU A 130 -6.01 -4.03 -15.43
C GLU A 130 -5.14 -4.31 -14.20
N GLN A 131 -5.13 -3.40 -13.23
CA GLN A 131 -4.42 -3.55 -11.96
C GLN A 131 -4.99 -4.73 -11.14
N LEU A 132 -6.32 -4.82 -11.05
CA LEU A 132 -7.01 -5.92 -10.38
C LEU A 132 -6.71 -7.26 -11.06
N THR A 133 -6.71 -7.32 -12.38
CA THR A 133 -6.42 -8.55 -13.14
C THR A 133 -5.00 -9.04 -12.86
N THR A 134 -4.03 -8.13 -12.78
CA THR A 134 -2.64 -8.49 -12.43
C THR A 134 -2.54 -8.99 -10.98
N LEU A 135 -3.29 -8.40 -10.05
CA LEU A 135 -3.35 -8.89 -8.66
C LEU A 135 -4.03 -10.27 -8.57
N ALA A 136 -5.06 -10.50 -9.38
CA ALA A 136 -5.73 -11.79 -9.50
C ALA A 136 -4.75 -12.85 -10.00
N GLU A 137 -4.00 -12.55 -11.07
CA GLU A 137 -2.96 -13.43 -11.61
C GLU A 137 -1.87 -13.73 -10.58
N LYS A 138 -1.47 -12.74 -9.78
CA LYS A 138 -0.48 -12.92 -8.72
C LYS A 138 -0.95 -13.89 -7.65
N LEU A 139 -2.23 -13.88 -7.30
CA LEU A 139 -2.81 -14.82 -6.35
C LEU A 139 -3.10 -16.17 -7.00
N LEU A 140 -3.85 -16.20 -8.10
CA LEU A 140 -4.46 -17.40 -8.67
C LEU A 140 -3.61 -18.07 -9.76
N GLY A 141 -2.61 -17.37 -10.29
CA GLY A 141 -1.87 -17.78 -11.47
C GLY A 141 -2.53 -17.34 -12.79
N PRO A 142 -1.96 -17.74 -13.93
CA PRO A 142 -2.45 -17.35 -15.25
C PRO A 142 -3.91 -17.76 -15.47
N GLY A 143 -4.71 -16.83 -15.99
CA GLY A 143 -6.14 -17.02 -16.25
C GLY A 143 -6.72 -15.87 -17.07
N VAL A 144 -7.89 -16.10 -17.68
CA VAL A 144 -8.56 -15.10 -18.54
C VAL A 144 -9.72 -14.43 -17.80
N ASN A 145 -10.44 -15.17 -16.97
CA ASN A 145 -11.53 -14.66 -16.15
C ASN A 145 -11.39 -15.22 -14.73
N TYR A 146 -11.36 -14.31 -13.76
CA TYR A 146 -11.21 -14.65 -12.34
C TYR A 146 -12.52 -14.57 -11.57
N SER A 147 -13.64 -14.23 -12.21
CA SER A 147 -14.94 -14.16 -11.55
C SER A 147 -15.34 -15.53 -10.98
N GLY A 148 -15.84 -15.54 -9.75
CA GLY A 148 -16.15 -16.75 -8.99
C GLY A 148 -14.95 -17.57 -8.52
N CYS A 149 -13.71 -17.21 -8.88
CA CYS A 149 -12.53 -17.92 -8.40
C CYS A 149 -12.41 -17.80 -6.88
N GLN A 150 -12.12 -18.92 -6.23
CA GLN A 150 -12.05 -19.01 -4.78
C GLN A 150 -10.71 -18.50 -4.24
N ILE A 151 -10.77 -17.68 -3.20
CA ILE A 151 -9.62 -17.19 -2.43
C ILE A 151 -9.79 -17.64 -0.98
N THR A 152 -8.82 -18.39 -0.47
CA THR A 152 -8.79 -18.81 0.93
C THR A 152 -8.13 -17.73 1.80
N TRP A 153 -8.49 -17.69 3.09
CA TRP A 153 -7.79 -16.86 4.08
C TRP A 153 -6.28 -17.09 4.08
N ALA A 154 -5.88 -18.36 3.92
CA ALA A 154 -4.49 -18.76 3.85
C ALA A 154 -3.74 -18.04 2.73
N LYS A 155 -4.29 -18.09 1.51
CA LYS A 155 -3.71 -17.48 0.32
C LYS A 155 -3.71 -15.95 0.37
N PHE A 156 -4.70 -15.36 1.03
CA PHE A 156 -4.83 -13.91 1.17
C PHE A 156 -3.83 -13.31 2.17
N CYS A 157 -3.71 -13.89 3.37
CA CYS A 157 -2.93 -13.27 4.45
C CYS A 157 -2.13 -14.23 5.34
N LYS A 158 -2.56 -15.49 5.53
CA LYS A 158 -1.91 -16.40 6.51
C LYS A 158 -0.59 -16.99 6.01
N GLU A 159 -0.54 -17.35 4.73
CA GLU A 159 0.61 -17.99 4.10
C GLU A 159 1.39 -17.00 3.25
N ASN A 160 2.68 -17.28 3.08
CA ASN A 160 3.52 -16.50 2.20
C ASN A 160 3.18 -16.78 0.73
N MET A 161 3.29 -15.76 -0.12
CA MET A 161 3.19 -15.95 -1.57
C MET A 161 4.30 -16.87 -2.08
N ALA A 162 4.04 -17.57 -3.18
CA ALA A 162 5.00 -18.50 -3.79
C ALA A 162 6.36 -17.82 -4.04
N GLY A 163 7.43 -18.39 -3.47
CA GLY A 163 8.79 -17.88 -3.61
C GLY A 163 9.06 -16.55 -2.89
N LYS A 164 8.19 -16.11 -1.98
CA LYS A 164 8.34 -14.88 -1.18
C LYS A 164 8.34 -15.20 0.32
N GLY A 165 8.93 -14.32 1.11
CA GLY A 165 8.96 -14.40 2.58
C GLY A 165 7.86 -13.59 3.27
N PHE A 166 6.76 -13.31 2.56
CA PHE A 166 5.65 -12.48 3.04
C PHE A 166 4.33 -12.85 2.35
N SER A 167 3.21 -12.56 3.01
CA SER A 167 1.86 -12.80 2.48
C SER A 167 1.42 -11.73 1.48
N PHE A 168 0.39 -12.04 0.70
CA PHE A 168 -0.17 -11.12 -0.30
C PHE A 168 -0.66 -9.82 0.33
N TRP A 169 -1.49 -9.93 1.37
CA TRP A 169 -2.06 -8.76 2.01
C TRP A 169 -0.99 -7.85 2.63
N VAL A 170 0.00 -8.39 3.33
CA VAL A 170 1.08 -7.58 3.94
C VAL A 170 1.88 -6.82 2.89
N TRP A 171 2.14 -7.43 1.73
CA TRP A 171 2.79 -6.74 0.62
C TRP A 171 1.93 -5.60 0.07
N LEU A 172 0.65 -5.85 -0.13
CA LEU A 172 -0.27 -4.85 -0.67
C LEU A 172 -0.52 -3.69 0.30
N ASP A 173 -0.67 -3.97 1.60
CA ASP A 173 -0.79 -2.97 2.65
C ASP A 173 0.44 -2.06 2.71
N ASN A 174 1.64 -2.63 2.57
CA ASN A 174 2.87 -1.85 2.51
C ASN A 174 2.96 -0.95 1.27
N ILE A 175 2.37 -1.38 0.14
CA ILE A 175 2.22 -0.53 -1.04
C ILE A 175 1.24 0.61 -0.76
N ILE A 176 0.09 0.35 -0.13
CA ILE A 176 -0.88 1.39 0.24
C ILE A 176 -0.23 2.43 1.17
N ASP A 177 0.54 1.99 2.16
CA ASP A 177 1.29 2.87 3.06
C ASP A 177 2.35 3.69 2.31
N LEU A 178 3.06 3.07 1.36
CA LEU A 178 4.03 3.77 0.50
C LEU A 178 3.34 4.83 -0.36
N VAL A 179 2.21 4.50 -0.98
CA VAL A 179 1.41 5.43 -1.77
C VAL A 179 0.96 6.61 -0.92
N LYS A 180 0.36 6.33 0.24
CA LYS A 180 -0.16 7.33 1.17
C LYS A 180 0.92 8.34 1.59
N LYS A 181 2.10 7.85 1.94
CA LYS A 181 3.16 8.67 2.54
C LYS A 181 4.03 9.40 1.53
N TYR A 182 4.31 8.80 0.37
CA TYR A 182 5.40 9.28 -0.50
C TYR A 182 4.96 9.71 -1.89
N ILE A 183 3.92 9.09 -2.45
CA ILE A 183 3.57 9.27 -3.87
C ILE A 183 2.07 9.49 -4.10
N LEU A 184 1.37 9.98 -3.08
CA LEU A 184 -0.09 10.15 -3.09
C LEU A 184 -0.58 11.00 -4.26
N ALA A 185 0.08 12.14 -4.52
CA ALA A 185 -0.31 13.02 -5.63
C ALA A 185 -0.12 12.34 -6.99
N LEU A 186 1.01 11.66 -7.20
CA LEU A 186 1.31 10.93 -8.43
C LEU A 186 0.31 9.80 -8.70
N TRP A 187 -0.11 9.09 -7.65
CA TRP A 187 -1.12 8.04 -7.73
C TRP A 187 -2.50 8.61 -8.11
N ASN A 188 -2.90 9.72 -7.49
CA ASN A 188 -4.21 10.31 -7.70
C ASN A 188 -4.42 10.81 -9.13
N GLU A 189 -3.38 11.33 -9.78
CA GLU A 189 -3.43 11.76 -11.18
C GLU A 189 -3.42 10.59 -12.18
N GLY A 190 -3.23 9.35 -11.72
CA GLY A 190 -3.16 8.17 -12.58
C GLY A 190 -1.83 7.99 -13.31
N TYR A 191 -0.76 8.68 -12.89
CA TYR A 191 0.57 8.55 -13.49
C TYR A 191 1.29 7.24 -13.16
N ILE A 192 0.80 6.50 -12.16
CA ILE A 192 1.38 5.24 -11.73
C ILE A 192 0.52 4.08 -12.24
N MET A 193 1.10 3.26 -13.11
CA MET A 193 0.49 2.02 -13.56
C MET A 193 0.42 1.00 -12.41
N GLY A 194 1.45 0.98 -11.56
CA GLY A 194 1.41 0.29 -10.26
C GLY A 194 1.51 -1.23 -10.38
N PHE A 195 0.42 -1.89 -10.71
CA PHE A 195 0.35 -3.35 -10.83
C PHE A 195 0.34 -3.75 -12.31
N ILE A 196 1.45 -4.32 -12.77
CA ILE A 196 1.63 -4.86 -14.12
C ILE A 196 2.66 -5.98 -14.08
N SER A 197 2.38 -7.12 -14.74
CA SER A 197 3.34 -8.22 -14.87
C SER A 197 4.53 -7.82 -15.74
N LYS A 198 5.70 -8.43 -15.51
CA LYS A 198 6.90 -8.18 -16.32
C LYS A 198 6.67 -8.50 -17.81
N GLU A 199 5.87 -9.52 -18.09
CA GLU A 199 5.51 -9.94 -19.44
C GLU A 199 4.69 -8.86 -20.14
N ARG A 200 3.65 -8.34 -19.47
CA ARG A 200 2.81 -7.27 -20.02
C ARG A 200 3.55 -5.95 -20.13
N GLU A 201 4.36 -5.60 -19.12
CA GLU A 201 5.26 -4.44 -19.14
C GLU A 201 6.16 -4.46 -20.38
N ARG A 202 6.82 -5.59 -20.66
CA ARG A 202 7.65 -5.73 -21.87
C ARG A 202 6.82 -5.62 -23.15
N ALA A 203 5.64 -6.24 -23.19
CA ALA A 203 4.78 -6.19 -24.37
C ALA A 203 4.36 -4.76 -24.73
N ILE A 204 3.99 -3.93 -23.74
CA ILE A 204 3.56 -2.55 -24.02
C ILE A 204 4.74 -1.62 -24.33
N LEU A 205 5.87 -1.76 -23.62
CA LEU A 205 7.03 -0.90 -23.82
C LEU A 205 7.82 -1.23 -25.09
N SER A 206 7.89 -2.50 -25.50
CA SER A 206 8.65 -2.90 -26.71
C SER A 206 8.16 -2.23 -28.01
N THR A 207 6.91 -1.78 -28.03
CA THR A 207 6.28 -1.09 -29.17
C THR A 207 6.45 0.43 -29.14
N LYS A 208 7.03 0.98 -28.06
CA LYS A 208 7.13 2.42 -27.82
C LYS A 208 8.53 2.96 -28.19
N PRO A 209 8.65 4.25 -28.52
CA PRO A 209 9.95 4.84 -28.85
C PRO A 209 10.87 4.87 -27.62
N PRO A 210 12.21 4.87 -27.83
CA PRO A 210 13.19 5.05 -26.76
C PRO A 210 12.88 6.29 -25.93
N GLY A 211 13.11 6.19 -24.63
CA GLY A 211 12.76 7.25 -23.68
C GLY A 211 11.35 7.15 -23.08
N THR A 212 10.51 6.25 -23.61
CA THR A 212 9.22 5.95 -22.99
C THR A 212 9.42 5.12 -21.73
N PHE A 213 8.78 5.50 -20.63
CA PHE A 213 8.88 4.80 -19.35
C PHE A 213 7.54 4.63 -18.66
N LEU A 214 7.45 3.69 -17.73
CA LEU A 214 6.29 3.49 -16.86
C LEU A 214 6.70 3.32 -15.41
N LEU A 215 5.76 3.57 -14.49
CA LEU A 215 5.95 3.46 -13.05
C LEU A 215 5.18 2.26 -12.49
N ARG A 216 5.84 1.38 -11.75
CA ARG A 216 5.22 0.21 -11.14
C ARG A 216 5.74 -0.08 -9.74
N PHE A 217 4.98 -0.88 -8.99
CA PHE A 217 5.39 -1.33 -7.67
C PHE A 217 6.33 -2.54 -7.75
N SER A 218 7.19 -2.66 -6.75
CA SER A 218 8.05 -3.82 -6.58
C SER A 218 7.25 -5.04 -6.15
N GLU A 219 7.43 -6.14 -6.86
CA GLU A 219 6.83 -7.43 -6.52
C GLU A 219 7.68 -8.27 -5.56
N SER A 220 8.91 -7.84 -5.28
CA SER A 220 9.88 -8.56 -4.44
C SER A 220 10.15 -7.88 -3.10
N SER A 221 9.79 -6.60 -2.94
CA SER A 221 10.00 -5.87 -1.69
C SER A 221 8.86 -6.10 -0.71
N LYS A 222 9.16 -6.64 0.48
CA LYS A 222 8.21 -6.77 1.59
C LYS A 222 7.71 -5.41 2.07
N GLU A 223 8.60 -4.43 2.17
CA GLU A 223 8.31 -3.09 2.70
C GLU A 223 7.58 -2.19 1.70
N GLY A 224 7.26 -2.72 0.52
CA GLY A 224 6.85 -1.93 -0.62
C GLY A 224 8.05 -1.26 -1.29
N GLY A 225 7.88 -0.93 -2.55
CA GLY A 225 8.85 -0.15 -3.31
C GLY A 225 8.25 0.28 -4.62
N VAL A 226 8.75 1.38 -5.18
CA VAL A 226 8.34 1.86 -6.50
C VAL A 226 9.56 1.85 -7.42
N THR A 227 9.38 1.43 -8.66
CA THR A 227 10.42 1.44 -9.68
C THR A 227 9.84 2.01 -10.97
N PHE A 228 10.72 2.33 -11.90
CA PHE A 228 10.36 2.67 -13.26
C PHE A 228 11.13 1.79 -14.23
N THR A 229 10.50 1.58 -15.38
CA THR A 229 11.05 0.79 -16.48
C THR A 229 11.00 1.64 -17.73
N TRP A 230 12.08 1.67 -18.50
CA TRP A 230 12.17 2.48 -19.71
C TRP A 230 12.71 1.70 -20.90
N VAL A 231 12.47 2.26 -22.08
CA VAL A 231 12.90 1.73 -23.37
C VAL A 231 14.20 2.39 -23.81
N GLU A 232 15.18 1.57 -24.16
CA GLU A 232 16.42 1.98 -24.83
C GLU A 232 16.58 1.24 -26.16
N LYS A 233 17.41 1.80 -27.05
CA LYS A 233 17.93 1.09 -28.21
C LYS A 233 19.42 0.90 -28.01
N ASP A 234 19.86 -0.34 -28.16
CA ASP A 234 21.29 -0.62 -28.20
C ASP A 234 21.91 -0.15 -29.53
N ILE A 235 23.23 -0.26 -29.63
CA ILE A 235 24.01 0.09 -30.83
C ILE A 235 23.60 -0.72 -32.08
N SER A 236 22.93 -1.86 -31.91
CA SER A 236 22.41 -2.68 -33.01
C SER A 236 20.99 -2.28 -33.43
N GLY A 237 20.39 -1.30 -32.74
CA GLY A 237 19.03 -0.84 -32.96
C GLY A 237 17.96 -1.72 -32.29
N LYS A 238 18.37 -2.73 -31.51
CA LYS A 238 17.45 -3.62 -30.80
C LYS A 238 16.94 -2.95 -29.53
N THR A 239 15.63 -3.09 -29.31
CA THR A 239 14.95 -2.55 -28.14
C THR A 239 15.35 -3.32 -26.89
N GLN A 240 15.84 -2.59 -25.88
CA GLN A 240 16.15 -3.09 -24.55
C GLN A 240 15.19 -2.43 -23.55
N ILE A 241 14.77 -3.20 -22.55
CA ILE A 241 13.85 -2.74 -21.50
C ILE A 241 14.58 -2.90 -20.18
N GLN A 242 14.84 -1.77 -19.53
CA GLN A 242 15.59 -1.72 -18.28
C GLN A 242 14.71 -1.22 -17.14
N SER A 243 14.99 -1.68 -15.92
CA SER A 243 14.36 -1.19 -14.69
C SER A 243 15.44 -0.89 -13.66
N VAL A 244 15.22 0.12 -12.82
CA VAL A 244 16.10 0.37 -11.66
C VAL A 244 15.70 -0.50 -10.47
N GLU A 245 16.64 -0.67 -9.54
CA GLU A 245 16.32 -1.22 -8.23
C GLU A 245 15.19 -0.41 -7.58
N PRO A 246 14.16 -1.05 -6.98
CA PRO A 246 13.04 -0.33 -6.42
C PRO A 246 13.41 0.61 -5.28
N TYR A 247 12.86 1.81 -5.31
CA TYR A 247 12.97 2.79 -4.22
C TYR A 247 12.02 2.42 -3.08
N THR A 248 12.59 2.15 -1.92
CA THR A 248 11.89 1.88 -0.66
C THR A 248 11.54 3.18 0.07
N LYS A 249 10.75 3.08 1.15
CA LYS A 249 10.38 4.22 2.01
C LYS A 249 11.62 4.99 2.51
N GLN A 250 12.71 4.30 2.80
CA GLN A 250 13.96 4.93 3.25
C GLN A 250 14.56 5.83 2.16
N GLN A 251 14.61 5.36 0.91
CA GLN A 251 15.13 6.15 -0.20
C GLN A 251 14.20 7.32 -0.54
N LEU A 252 12.88 7.11 -0.46
CA LEU A 252 11.87 8.14 -0.72
C LEU A 252 11.79 9.22 0.38
N ASN A 253 12.32 8.97 1.57
CA ASN A 253 12.52 10.02 2.59
C ASN A 253 13.61 11.02 2.17
N ASN A 254 14.62 10.57 1.41
CA ASN A 254 15.75 11.41 1.03
C ASN A 254 15.45 12.29 -0.18
N MET A 255 14.63 11.78 -1.12
CA MET A 255 14.25 12.47 -2.33
C MET A 255 12.87 12.01 -2.80
N SER A 256 12.01 12.94 -3.20
CA SER A 256 10.70 12.57 -3.71
C SER A 256 10.80 11.78 -5.01
N PHE A 257 9.83 10.90 -5.28
CA PHE A 257 9.88 10.09 -6.49
C PHE A 257 9.82 10.92 -7.78
N ALA A 258 9.12 12.06 -7.77
CA ALA A 258 9.09 12.99 -8.90
C ALA A 258 10.46 13.64 -9.15
N GLU A 259 11.17 14.07 -8.10
CA GLU A 259 12.54 14.59 -8.22
C GLU A 259 13.52 13.52 -8.72
N ILE A 260 13.36 12.27 -8.28
CA ILE A 260 14.14 11.14 -8.81
C ILE A 260 13.90 11.03 -10.32
N ILE A 261 12.65 10.94 -10.78
CA ILE A 261 12.31 10.80 -12.21
C ILE A 261 12.86 11.98 -13.03
N MET A 262 12.68 13.21 -12.56
CA MET A 262 13.12 14.41 -13.27
C MET A 262 14.64 14.53 -13.33
N GLY A 263 15.32 14.16 -12.24
CA GLY A 263 16.77 14.24 -12.09
C GLY A 263 17.53 12.99 -12.54
N TYR A 264 16.86 11.89 -12.88
CA TYR A 264 17.52 10.62 -13.16
C TYR A 264 18.42 10.69 -14.39
N LYS A 265 19.69 10.33 -14.20
CA LYS A 265 20.69 10.22 -15.26
C LYS A 265 21.35 8.85 -15.21
N ILE A 266 21.76 8.38 -16.38
CA ILE A 266 22.64 7.22 -16.52
C ILE A 266 23.98 7.76 -17.00
N MET A 267 25.04 7.34 -16.34
CA MET A 267 26.39 7.55 -16.87
C MET A 267 26.64 6.45 -17.90
N ASP A 268 26.96 6.79 -19.14
CA ASP A 268 27.33 5.81 -20.16
C ASP A 268 28.81 5.42 -20.08
N ALA A 269 29.25 4.48 -20.93
CA ALA A 269 30.64 4.02 -21.00
C ALA A 269 31.66 5.13 -21.36
N THR A 270 31.19 6.29 -21.82
CA THR A 270 32.01 7.47 -22.13
C THR A 270 32.02 8.51 -21.00
N ASN A 271 31.46 8.19 -19.83
CA ASN A 271 31.25 9.08 -18.69
C ASN A 271 30.31 10.27 -19.00
N ILE A 272 29.46 10.15 -20.02
CA ILE A 272 28.45 11.18 -20.33
C ILE A 272 27.17 10.84 -19.58
N LEU A 273 26.59 11.84 -18.93
CA LEU A 273 25.30 11.71 -18.26
C LEU A 273 24.16 11.90 -19.26
N VAL A 274 23.41 10.83 -19.50
CA VAL A 274 22.25 10.82 -20.41
C VAL A 274 20.97 10.74 -19.59
N SER A 275 19.90 11.40 -20.07
CA SER A 275 18.57 11.29 -19.47
C SER A 275 17.77 10.21 -20.21
N PRO A 276 17.58 9.02 -19.63
CA PRO A 276 16.87 7.93 -20.31
C PRO A 276 15.35 8.09 -20.25
N LEU A 277 14.82 8.94 -19.35
CA LEU A 277 13.39 9.14 -19.17
C LEU A 277 12.96 10.41 -19.92
N VAL A 278 11.99 10.27 -20.83
CA VAL A 278 11.47 11.37 -21.65
C VAL A 278 9.94 11.41 -21.62
N TYR A 279 9.29 10.30 -21.97
CA TYR A 279 7.82 10.22 -22.04
C TYR A 279 7.27 9.22 -21.03
N LEU A 280 6.43 9.67 -20.11
CA LEU A 280 5.60 8.78 -19.30
C LEU A 280 4.59 8.10 -20.22
N TYR A 281 4.48 6.78 -20.11
CA TYR A 281 3.53 5.99 -20.89
C TYR A 281 2.09 6.57 -20.74
N PRO A 282 1.33 6.73 -21.84
CA PRO A 282 1.68 6.26 -23.19
C PRO A 282 2.53 7.21 -24.04
N ASP A 283 2.50 8.52 -23.78
CA ASP A 283 3.10 9.58 -24.61
C ASP A 283 3.14 10.97 -23.94
N ILE A 284 3.14 11.03 -22.60
CA ILE A 284 3.11 12.29 -21.84
C ILE A 284 4.55 12.77 -21.56
N PRO A 285 4.97 13.98 -21.96
CA PRO A 285 6.29 14.52 -21.59
C PRO A 285 6.51 14.50 -20.07
N LYS A 286 7.68 14.05 -19.61
CA LYS A 286 7.94 13.92 -18.16
C LYS A 286 7.80 15.26 -17.42
N GLU A 287 8.14 16.38 -18.05
CA GLU A 287 8.04 17.72 -17.47
C GLU A 287 6.58 18.08 -17.17
N GLU A 288 5.65 17.68 -18.05
CA GLU A 288 4.21 17.91 -17.88
C GLU A 288 3.65 17.07 -16.73
N ALA A 289 4.06 15.79 -16.65
CA ALA A 289 3.61 14.89 -15.61
C ALA A 289 4.21 15.23 -14.22
N PHE A 290 5.51 15.50 -14.16
CA PHE A 290 6.28 15.54 -12.90
C PHE A 290 6.80 16.91 -12.49
N GLY A 291 6.91 17.87 -13.42
CA GLY A 291 7.50 19.19 -13.15
C GLY A 291 6.81 19.94 -12.02
N LYS A 292 5.48 19.80 -11.91
CA LYS A 292 4.66 20.42 -10.84
C LYS A 292 4.97 19.90 -9.42
N TYR A 293 5.63 18.75 -9.30
CA TYR A 293 5.97 18.13 -8.01
C TYR A 293 7.41 18.39 -7.59
N CYS A 294 8.25 18.87 -8.50
CA CYS A 294 9.58 19.30 -8.17
C CYS A 294 9.52 20.71 -7.59
N ARG A 295 10.23 20.95 -6.50
CA ARG A 295 10.38 22.31 -6.00
C ARG A 295 11.06 23.13 -7.10
N PRO A 296 10.54 24.32 -7.47
CA PRO A 296 11.31 25.27 -8.25
C PRO A 296 12.65 25.45 -7.52
N GLU A 297 13.75 25.48 -8.25
CA GLU A 297 14.97 26.04 -7.68
C GLU A 297 14.57 27.41 -7.16
N SER A 298 14.57 27.56 -5.84
CA SER A 298 14.25 28.80 -5.16
C SER A 298 15.00 29.90 -5.88
N GLN A 299 14.28 30.72 -6.65
CA GLN A 299 14.81 31.96 -7.19
C GLN A 299 15.41 32.72 -6.01
N GLU A 300 16.64 33.13 -6.23
CA GLU A 300 17.54 33.74 -5.28
C GLU A 300 16.84 34.85 -4.48
N HIS A 301 16.82 34.71 -3.15
CA HIS A 301 17.00 35.86 -2.30
C HIS A 301 18.41 35.74 -1.72
N PRO A 302 19.38 36.56 -2.19
CA PRO A 302 20.60 36.74 -1.45
C PRO A 302 20.26 37.62 -0.24
N GLU A 303 19.72 37.04 0.83
CA GLU A 303 19.93 37.63 2.15
C GLU A 303 21.35 37.27 2.58
N SER A 304 22.31 37.96 1.98
CA SER A 304 23.64 38.08 2.55
C SER A 304 23.48 38.88 3.85
N ASP A 305 23.50 38.18 4.98
CA ASP A 305 23.77 38.81 6.27
C ASP A 305 25.15 39.48 6.16
N PRO A 306 25.31 40.80 6.36
CA PRO A 306 26.55 41.55 6.07
C PRO A 306 27.76 41.20 6.98
N GLY A 307 27.73 40.07 7.69
CA GLY A 307 28.76 39.64 8.63
C GLY A 307 29.17 38.17 8.56
N SER A 308 28.60 37.34 7.68
CA SER A 308 28.96 35.92 7.57
C SER A 308 30.12 35.71 6.60
N ALA A 309 31.29 35.34 7.14
CA ALA A 309 32.45 34.94 6.36
C ALA A 309 32.18 33.60 5.65
N ALA A 310 32.15 33.65 4.31
CA ALA A 310 32.07 32.54 3.35
C ALA A 310 30.76 31.70 3.38
N PRO A 311 29.89 31.80 2.36
CA PRO A 311 28.72 30.94 2.25
C PRO A 311 29.12 29.48 1.99
N TYR A 312 28.47 28.55 2.68
CA TYR A 312 28.62 27.11 2.43
C TYR A 312 28.12 26.74 1.03
N LEU A 313 28.85 25.83 0.35
CA LEU A 313 28.43 25.27 -0.94
C LEU A 313 27.13 24.49 -0.76
N LYS A 314 26.04 25.02 -1.32
CA LYS A 314 24.75 24.34 -1.36
C LYS A 314 24.87 23.11 -2.25
N THR A 315 24.61 21.92 -1.71
CA THR A 315 24.63 20.66 -2.46
C THR A 315 23.22 20.07 -2.55
N LYS A 316 22.96 19.32 -3.62
CA LYS A 316 21.77 18.49 -3.77
C LYS A 316 22.21 17.11 -4.24
N PHE A 317 21.63 16.07 -3.65
CA PHE A 317 21.80 14.72 -4.15
C PHE A 317 21.05 14.55 -5.47
N ILE A 318 21.57 13.71 -6.36
CA ILE A 318 20.92 13.31 -7.61
C ILE A 318 21.11 11.79 -7.72
N CYS A 319 20.07 11.08 -8.17
CA CYS A 319 20.18 9.65 -8.43
C CYS A 319 20.82 9.43 -9.81
N VAL A 320 21.99 8.80 -9.82
CA VAL A 320 22.71 8.42 -11.04
C VAL A 320 23.01 6.94 -10.99
N THR A 321 22.68 6.20 -12.05
CA THR A 321 23.16 4.83 -12.21
C THR A 321 24.53 4.87 -12.90
N PRO A 322 25.62 4.46 -12.23
CA PRO A 322 26.93 4.38 -12.86
C PRO A 322 26.92 3.23 -13.89
N PHE A 323 27.57 3.42 -15.03
CA PHE A 323 27.85 2.30 -15.93
C PHE A 323 28.76 1.32 -15.17
N ILE A 324 28.23 0.18 -14.79
CA ILE A 324 29.01 -0.91 -14.24
C ILE A 324 28.96 -2.01 -15.31
N ASP A 325 30.11 -2.30 -15.92
CA ASP A 325 30.33 -3.40 -16.87
C ASP A 325 30.11 -4.81 -16.25
N ALA A 326 29.42 -4.91 -15.11
CA ALA A 326 29.28 -6.12 -14.34
C ALA A 326 27.79 -6.50 -14.17
N VAL A 327 27.48 -7.61 -14.84
CA VAL A 327 26.40 -8.57 -14.53
C VAL A 327 25.02 -8.22 -15.09
N TRP A 328 24.94 -8.28 -16.42
CA TRP A 328 23.78 -8.87 -17.08
C TRP A 328 23.65 -10.33 -16.61
N LYS A 329 22.73 -10.60 -15.68
CA LYS A 329 22.19 -11.93 -15.39
C LYS A 329 20.67 -11.89 -15.34
#